data_AF-A0A090QTA6-F1
#
_entry.id   AF-A0A090QTA6-F1
#
_cell.length_a   1.000
_cell.length_b   1.000
_cell.length_c   1.000
_cell.angle_alpha   90.00
_cell.angle_beta   90.00
_cell.angle_gamma   90.00
#
_symmetry.space_group_name_H-M   'P 1'
#
loop_
_entity.id
_entity.type
_entity.pdbx_description
1 polymer ?
#
loop_
_entity_poly.entity_id
_entity_poly.type
_entity_poly.pdbx_seq_one_letter_code
_entity_poly.pdbx_strand_id
1 'polypeptide(L)'
;MMLTKKENVDAVEKFSEQLEIEGRSLWQDARIRFMRNRAAMVSLTILFLITLAVIFGPMFSSYAFDDTDWYALHAAPSFGAEGHFFGTDSLGRDLYTRTLIGGRISLMVGIMGPWWLS
;
A
#
# COMPACT_ATOMS: atom_id res chain seq x y z
N MET A 1 9.56 30.26 59.42
CA MET A 1 10.22 29.13 58.72
C MET A 1 9.19 28.15 58.11
N MET A 2 8.06 28.64 57.57
CA MET A 2 6.95 27.82 57.02
C MET A 2 6.73 28.05 55.51
N LEU A 3 7.40 29.03 54.91
CA LEU A 3 7.15 29.50 53.54
C LEU A 3 7.75 28.56 52.49
N THR A 4 8.90 27.95 52.79
CA THR A 4 9.61 27.01 51.90
C THR A 4 8.80 25.75 51.56
N LYS A 5 7.88 25.34 52.45
CA LYS A 5 7.08 24.13 52.23
C LYS A 5 5.95 24.37 51.23
N LYS A 6 5.43 25.59 51.13
CA LYS A 6 4.33 25.95 50.22
C LYS A 6 4.83 26.11 48.79
N GLU A 7 5.92 26.85 48.59
CA GLU A 7 6.55 27.01 47.27
C GLU A 7 6.98 25.67 46.66
N ASN A 8 7.51 24.75 47.47
CA ASN A 8 7.89 23.42 46.99
C ASN A 8 6.66 22.56 46.62
N VAL A 9 5.52 22.73 47.30
CA VAL A 9 4.29 22.01 46.99
C VAL A 9 3.68 22.55 45.69
N ASP A 10 3.61 23.88 45.55
CA ASP A 10 3.10 24.53 44.33
C ASP A 10 4.00 24.22 43.11
N ALA A 11 5.32 24.11 43.33
CA ALA A 11 6.26 23.69 42.29
C ALA A 11 6.07 22.22 41.90
N VAL A 12 5.83 21.33 42.86
CA VAL A 12 5.54 19.91 42.61
C VAL A 12 4.19 19.73 41.91
N GLU A 13 3.18 20.53 42.25
CA GLU A 13 1.85 20.48 41.63
C GLU A 13 1.90 20.99 40.18
N LYS A 14 2.62 22.09 39.91
CA LYS A 14 2.88 22.54 38.54
C LYS A 14 3.72 21.55 37.72
N PHE A 15 4.71 20.92 38.35
CA PHE A 15 5.53 19.90 37.70
C PHE A 15 4.71 18.63 37.42
N SER A 16 3.79 18.26 38.31
CA SER A 16 2.80 17.19 38.14
C SER A 16 1.82 17.49 36.99
N GLU A 17 1.27 18.70 36.92
CA GLU A 17 0.43 19.16 35.79
C GLU A 17 1.20 19.17 34.45
N GLN A 18 2.49 19.53 34.47
CA GLN A 18 3.35 19.46 33.28
C GLN A 18 3.77 18.02 32.92
N LEU A 19 3.78 17.11 33.90
CA LEU A 19 4.09 15.69 33.76
C LEU A 19 2.85 14.82 33.49
N GLU A 20 1.64 15.36 33.60
CA GLU A 20 0.48 14.87 32.86
C GLU A 20 0.73 15.12 31.36
N ILE A 21 1.70 14.37 30.86
CA ILE A 21 2.10 14.30 29.47
C ILE A 21 0.87 13.84 28.73
N GLU A 22 0.26 14.79 28.02
CA GLU A 22 -0.75 14.59 26.99
C GLU A 22 -0.42 13.27 26.26
N GLY A 23 -1.16 12.22 26.60
CA GLY A 23 -0.85 10.85 26.22
C GLY A 23 -0.93 10.75 24.71
N ARG A 24 0.20 10.92 24.02
CA ARG A 24 0.25 10.86 22.56
C ARG A 24 -0.24 9.48 22.16
N SER A 25 -1.22 9.47 21.27
CA SER A 25 -1.81 8.23 20.79
C SER A 25 -0.71 7.34 20.20
N LEU A 26 -0.66 6.07 20.59
CA LEU A 26 0.29 5.09 20.03
C LEU A 26 0.25 5.09 18.49
N TRP A 27 -0.91 5.39 17.90
CA TRP A 27 -1.11 5.54 16.46
C TRP A 27 -0.44 6.79 15.87
N GLN A 28 -0.43 7.90 16.60
CA GLN A 28 0.26 9.12 16.18
C GLN A 28 1.76 8.90 16.15
N ASP A 29 2.31 8.28 17.20
CA ASP A 29 3.74 7.98 17.27
C ASP A 29 4.19 6.97 16.20
N ALA A 30 3.37 5.94 15.94
CA ALA A 30 3.61 5.00 14.84
C ALA A 30 3.59 5.69 13.46
N ARG A 31 2.61 6.55 13.20
CA ARG A 31 2.49 7.29 11.93
C ARG A 31 3.68 8.23 11.69
N ILE A 32 4.12 8.96 12.72
CA ILE A 32 5.25 9.88 12.62
C ILE A 32 6.54 9.10 12.31
N ARG A 33 6.75 7.95 12.98
CA ARG A 33 7.93 7.10 12.76
C ARG A 33 7.92 6.47 11.37
N PHE A 34 6.77 6.02 10.90
CA PHE A 34 6.61 5.45 9.56
C PHE A 34 6.93 6.48 8.46
N MET A 35 6.35 7.69 8.56
CA MET A 35 6.56 8.76 7.59
C MET A 35 8.01 9.29 7.56
N ARG A 36 8.75 9.17 8.67
CA ARG A 36 10.16 9.56 8.73
C ARG A 36 11.10 8.59 8.01
N ASN A 37 10.65 7.34 7.77
CA ASN A 37 11.46 6.34 7.09
C ASN A 37 11.31 6.44 5.57
N ARG A 38 12.33 6.98 4.90
CA ARG A 38 12.35 7.10 3.43
C ARG A 38 12.17 5.75 2.73
N ALA A 39 12.73 4.66 3.25
CA ALA A 39 12.56 3.33 2.66
C ALA A 39 11.09 2.87 2.72
N ALA A 40 10.40 3.12 3.84
CA ALA A 40 8.98 2.80 4.00
C ALA A 40 8.09 3.67 3.10
N MET A 41 8.45 4.94 2.90
CA MET A 41 7.73 5.82 1.98
C MET A 41 7.91 5.43 0.52
N VAL A 42 9.12 4.98 0.14
CA VAL A 42 9.38 4.47 -1.22
C VAL A 42 8.58 3.21 -1.49
N SER A 43 8.55 2.24 -0.57
CA SER A 43 7.75 1.03 -0.75
C SER A 43 6.25 1.34 -0.81
N LEU A 44 5.76 2.26 0.02
CA LEU A 44 4.38 2.74 -0.05
C LEU A 44 4.05 3.37 -1.40
N THR A 45 4.97 4.19 -1.93
CA THR A 45 4.79 4.84 -3.24
C THR A 45 4.74 3.82 -4.37
N ILE A 46 5.66 2.85 -4.38
CA ILE A 46 5.68 1.77 -5.37
C ILE A 46 4.38 0.96 -5.30
N LEU A 47 3.97 0.56 -4.09
CA LEU A 47 2.73 -0.19 -3.89
C LEU A 47 1.50 0.60 -4.37
N PHE A 48 1.47 1.91 -4.10
CA PHE A 48 0.42 2.79 -4.58
C PHE A 48 0.38 2.85 -6.11
N LEU A 49 1.52 3.00 -6.78
CA LEU A 49 1.60 2.99 -8.25
C LEU A 49 1.16 1.65 -8.84
N ILE A 50 1.58 0.52 -8.25
CA ILE A 50 1.14 -0.82 -8.66
C ILE A 50 -0.37 -0.96 -8.48
N THR A 51 -0.91 -0.49 -7.36
CA THR A 51 -2.35 -0.54 -7.07
C THR A 51 -3.14 0.24 -8.11
N LEU A 52 -2.69 1.46 -8.46
CA LEU A 52 -3.28 2.23 -9.54
C LEU A 52 -3.19 1.49 -10.88
N ALA A 53 -2.01 0.95 -11.22
CA ALA A 53 -1.83 0.19 -12.46
C ALA A 53 -2.75 -1.04 -12.54
N VAL A 54 -2.98 -1.75 -11.43
CA VAL A 54 -3.83 -2.93 -11.35
C VAL A 54 -5.32 -2.59 -11.40
N ILE A 55 -5.72 -1.46 -10.82
CA ILE A 55 -7.11 -0.97 -10.86
C ILE A 55 -7.44 -0.43 -12.25
N PHE A 56 -6.59 0.46 -12.80
CA PHE A 56 -6.84 1.13 -14.07
C PHE A 56 -6.34 0.35 -15.29
N GLY A 57 -5.35 -0.52 -15.14
CA GLY A 57 -4.72 -1.26 -16.25
C GLY A 57 -5.71 -2.05 -17.11
N PRO A 58 -6.70 -2.76 -16.53
CA PRO A 58 -7.69 -3.46 -17.34
C PRO A 58 -8.63 -2.55 -18.14
N MET A 59 -8.69 -1.25 -17.83
CA MET A 59 -9.38 -0.27 -18.68
C MET A 59 -8.58 0.05 -19.96
N PHE A 60 -7.26 -0.16 -19.93
CA PHE A 60 -6.36 0.02 -21.07
C PHE A 60 -6.07 -1.29 -21.82
N SER A 61 -6.51 -2.43 -21.30
CA SER A 61 -6.40 -3.69 -22.00
C SER A 61 -7.47 -3.79 -23.09
N SER A 62 -7.04 -3.99 -24.34
CA SER A 62 -7.91 -4.29 -25.47
C SER A 62 -8.42 -5.74 -25.48
N TYR A 63 -7.84 -6.63 -24.65
CA TYR A 63 -8.11 -8.07 -24.66
C TYR A 63 -8.89 -8.51 -23.42
N ALA A 64 -9.90 -9.36 -23.60
CA ALA A 64 -10.57 -9.98 -22.47
C ALA A 64 -9.66 -11.01 -21.79
N PHE A 65 -9.89 -11.27 -20.50
CA PHE A 65 -9.09 -12.21 -19.71
C PHE A 65 -9.10 -13.65 -20.26
N ASP A 66 -10.21 -14.02 -20.87
CA ASP A 66 -10.51 -15.31 -21.48
C ASP A 66 -10.26 -15.32 -23.00
N ASP A 67 -9.86 -14.18 -23.57
CA ASP A 67 -9.56 -14.10 -24.99
C ASP A 67 -8.27 -14.87 -25.32
N THR A 68 -8.32 -15.59 -26.44
CA THR A 68 -7.29 -16.55 -26.83
C THR A 68 -6.96 -16.35 -28.30
N ASP A 69 -5.80 -15.76 -28.58
CA ASP A 69 -5.32 -15.54 -29.94
C ASP A 69 -4.52 -16.75 -30.44
N TRP A 70 -5.17 -17.62 -31.20
CA TRP A 70 -4.55 -18.80 -31.79
C TRP A 70 -3.49 -18.51 -32.87
N TYR A 71 -3.39 -17.27 -33.35
CA TYR A 71 -2.37 -16.85 -34.31
C TYR A 71 -1.14 -16.27 -33.62
N ALA A 72 -1.26 -15.88 -32.36
CA ALA A 72 -0.20 -15.31 -31.55
C ALA A 72 0.22 -16.26 -30.42
N LEU A 73 0.55 -17.52 -30.70
CA LEU A 73 1.13 -18.42 -29.69
C LEU A 73 2.60 -18.07 -29.43
N HIS A 74 3.01 -17.98 -28.16
CA HIS A 74 4.38 -17.61 -27.77
C HIS A 74 4.89 -16.33 -28.45
N ALA A 75 3.99 -15.37 -28.67
CA ALA A 75 4.34 -14.10 -29.27
C ALA A 75 5.20 -13.29 -28.29
N ALA A 76 6.27 -12.70 -28.81
CA ALA A 76 7.11 -11.78 -28.06
C ALA A 76 6.34 -10.50 -27.69
N PRO A 77 6.80 -9.73 -26.68
CA PRO A 77 6.21 -8.45 -26.32
C PRO A 77 6.11 -7.51 -27.53
N SER A 78 4.90 -7.07 -27.84
CA SER A 78 4.62 -6.14 -28.93
C SER A 78 3.89 -4.91 -28.41
N PHE A 79 4.29 -3.74 -28.91
CA PHE A 79 3.72 -2.46 -28.51
C PHE A 79 2.78 -1.98 -29.62
N GLY A 80 1.50 -1.76 -29.29
CA GLY A 80 0.48 -1.34 -30.24
C GLY A 80 -0.93 -1.47 -29.65
N ALA A 81 -1.93 -0.86 -30.29
CA ALA A 81 -3.32 -0.96 -29.83
C ALA A 81 -3.89 -2.40 -29.90
N GLU A 82 -3.37 -3.19 -30.83
CA GLU A 82 -3.64 -4.63 -31.03
C GLU A 82 -2.38 -5.46 -30.73
N GLY A 83 -1.46 -4.92 -29.93
CA GLY A 83 -0.24 -5.60 -29.52
C GLY A 83 -0.37 -6.23 -28.14
N HIS A 84 0.34 -7.32 -27.91
CA HIS A 84 0.45 -7.96 -26.60
C HIS A 84 1.62 -7.34 -25.83
N PHE A 85 1.33 -6.40 -24.93
CA PHE A 85 2.34 -5.61 -24.21
C PHE A 85 3.41 -6.47 -23.51
N PHE A 86 3.01 -7.61 -22.94
CA PHE A 86 3.92 -8.58 -22.30
C PHE A 86 4.11 -9.87 -23.10
N GLY A 87 3.55 -9.93 -24.31
CA GLY A 87 3.48 -11.13 -25.12
C GLY A 87 2.37 -12.08 -24.66
N THR A 88 2.36 -13.27 -25.24
CA THR A 88 1.35 -14.30 -25.00
C THR A 88 1.95 -15.58 -24.44
N ASP A 89 1.10 -16.38 -23.80
CA ASP A 89 1.48 -17.71 -23.34
C ASP A 89 1.41 -18.78 -24.45
N SER A 90 1.58 -20.05 -24.06
CA SER A 90 1.52 -21.21 -24.97
C SER A 90 0.14 -21.44 -25.59
N LEU A 91 -0.89 -20.78 -25.07
CA LEU A 91 -2.25 -20.84 -25.59
C LEU A 91 -2.62 -19.57 -26.37
N GLY A 92 -1.74 -18.55 -26.44
CA GLY A 92 -2.05 -17.28 -27.10
C GLY A 92 -2.83 -16.30 -26.21
N ARG A 93 -2.79 -16.48 -24.89
CA ARG A 93 -3.47 -15.57 -23.95
C ARG A 93 -2.55 -14.42 -23.56
N ASP A 94 -3.10 -13.22 -23.48
CA ASP A 94 -2.37 -11.99 -23.17
C ASP A 94 -1.83 -11.99 -21.71
N LEU A 95 -0.50 -11.91 -21.56
CA LEU A 95 0.14 -11.93 -20.24
C LEU A 95 -0.05 -10.64 -19.44
N TYR A 96 -0.24 -9.51 -20.12
CA TYR A 96 -0.46 -8.21 -19.48
C TYR A 96 -1.78 -8.21 -18.69
N THR A 97 -2.88 -8.56 -19.36
CA THR A 97 -4.22 -8.64 -18.76
C THR A 97 -4.27 -9.63 -17.60
N ARG A 98 -3.63 -10.80 -17.75
CA ARG A 98 -3.58 -11.83 -16.69
C ARG A 98 -2.80 -11.36 -15.47
N THR A 99 -1.68 -10.67 -15.67
CA THR A 99 -0.87 -10.14 -14.58
C THR A 99 -1.65 -9.08 -13.79
N LEU A 100 -2.37 -8.20 -14.49
CA LEU A 100 -3.20 -7.18 -13.84
C LEU A 100 -4.35 -7.79 -13.03
N ILE A 101 -5.05 -8.79 -13.58
CA ILE A 101 -6.13 -9.47 -12.85
C ILE A 101 -5.60 -10.27 -11.66
N GLY A 102 -4.46 -10.96 -11.82
CA GLY A 102 -3.77 -11.60 -10.70
C GLY A 102 -3.36 -10.60 -9.60
N GLY A 103 -2.92 -9.41 -10.00
CA GLY A 103 -2.65 -8.30 -9.09
C GLY A 103 -3.88 -7.86 -8.30
N ARG A 104 -5.07 -7.78 -8.92
CA ARG A 104 -6.32 -7.42 -8.23
C ARG A 104 -6.66 -8.44 -7.14
N ILE A 105 -6.54 -9.73 -7.47
CA ILE A 105 -6.78 -10.82 -6.52
C ILE A 105 -5.78 -10.76 -5.37
N SER A 106 -4.49 -10.53 -5.65
CA SER A 106 -3.47 -10.41 -4.61
C SER A 106 -3.74 -9.24 -3.65
N LEU A 107 -4.15 -8.07 -4.18
CA LEU A 107 -4.55 -6.93 -3.36
C LEU A 107 -5.79 -7.23 -2.50
N MET A 108 -6.81 -7.88 -3.07
CA MET A 108 -7.99 -8.30 -2.33
C MET A 108 -7.63 -9.24 -1.17
N VAL A 109 -6.82 -10.26 -1.42
CA VAL A 109 -6.37 -11.19 -0.38
C VAL A 109 -5.52 -10.48 0.68
N GLY A 110 -4.63 -9.57 0.27
CA GLY A 110 -3.82 -8.79 1.21
C GLY A 110 -4.64 -7.91 2.15
N ILE A 111 -5.74 -7.33 1.65
CA ILE A 111 -6.66 -6.50 2.45
C ILE A 111 -7.57 -7.36 3.31
N MET A 112 -8.09 -8.47 2.79
CA MET A 112 -9.03 -9.36 3.48
C MET A 112 -8.36 -10.27 4.51
N GLY A 113 -7.11 -10.67 4.27
CA GLY A 113 -6.37 -11.61 5.12
C GLY A 113 -6.39 -11.25 6.62
N PRO A 114 -6.08 -10.00 7.03
CA PRO A 114 -6.15 -9.58 8.43
C PRO A 114 -7.52 -9.78 9.09
N TRP A 115 -8.62 -9.63 8.33
CA TRP A 115 -9.98 -9.79 8.83
C TRP A 115 -10.39 -11.25 8.98
N TRP A 116 -9.73 -12.17 8.28
CA TRP A 116 -10.01 -13.60 8.38
C TRP A 116 -9.45 -14.19 9.69
N LEU A 117 -8.35 -13.65 10.21
CA LEU A 117 -7.73 -14.15 11.45
C LEU A 117 -8.30 -13.55 12.75
N SER A 118 -9.33 -12.68 12.66
CA SER A 118 -9.98 -12.02 13.79
C SER A 118 -11.32 -12.67 14.12
#